data_AF-Q7X5F6-F1
#
_entry.id   AF-Q7X5F6-F1
#
_cell.length_a   1.000
_cell.length_b   1.000
_cell.length_c   1.000
_cell.angle_alpha   90.00
_cell.angle_beta   90.00
_cell.angle_gamma   90.00
#
_symmetry.space_group_name_H-M   'P 1'
#
loop_
_entity.id
_entity.type
_entity.pdbx_description
1 polymer ?
#
loop_
_entity_poly.entity_id
_entity_poly.type
_entity_poly.pdbx_seq_one_letter_code
_entity_poly.pdbx_strand_id
1 'polypeptide(L)'
;FEATATNGVYVAWEIEAGDLAETVANIRRYQMFGINLSMPYKEQVIPYLDELSDEARLIGAVNTVVNQDGTLIGYNTDGKGFFKSLPSFTISDKKMTILGAGGASKSILVQAILDGVSQISVFVRSTSMEKTRPYLDKLQEQTGFKVDL
;
A
#
# COMPACT_ATOMS: atom_id res chain seq x y z
N PHE A 1 -6.40 4.26 -21.17
CA PHE A 1 -5.72 3.68 -22.33
C PHE A 1 -6.13 4.35 -23.62
N GLU A 2 -7.43 4.44 -23.92
CA GLU A 2 -7.92 5.15 -25.12
C GLU A 2 -7.43 6.61 -25.24
N ALA A 3 -7.59 7.42 -24.20
CA ALA A 3 -7.16 8.82 -24.19
C ALA A 3 -5.64 9.02 -24.42
N THR A 4 -4.83 7.99 -24.20
CA THR A 4 -3.36 8.03 -24.37
C THR A 4 -2.90 7.21 -25.58
N ALA A 5 -3.82 6.72 -26.42
CA ALA A 5 -3.57 5.81 -27.54
C ALA A 5 -2.73 4.56 -27.16
N THR A 6 -2.83 4.12 -25.90
CA THR A 6 -2.13 2.93 -25.41
C THR A 6 -2.97 1.70 -25.72
N ASN A 7 -2.39 0.69 -26.37
CA ASN A 7 -3.06 -0.58 -26.62
C ASN A 7 -3.12 -1.42 -25.32
N GLY A 8 -4.14 -1.20 -24.52
CA GLY A 8 -4.35 -1.90 -23.26
C GLY A 8 -5.82 -1.92 -22.86
N VAL A 9 -6.20 -2.94 -22.09
CA VAL A 9 -7.52 -3.08 -21.50
C VAL A 9 -7.37 -3.26 -19.99
N TYR A 10 -8.33 -2.72 -19.24
CA TYR A 10 -8.40 -2.93 -17.80
C TYR A 10 -9.64 -3.75 -17.51
N VAL A 11 -9.47 -4.94 -16.93
CA VAL A 11 -10.56 -5.87 -16.64
C VAL A 11 -10.47 -6.33 -15.18
N ALA A 12 -11.62 -6.62 -14.60
CA ALA A 12 -11.72 -7.17 -13.25
C ALA A 12 -11.96 -8.68 -13.34
N TRP A 13 -11.24 -9.43 -12.51
CA TRP A 13 -11.45 -10.86 -12.32
C TRP A 13 -11.70 -11.15 -10.85
N GLU A 14 -12.68 -12.00 -10.61
CA GLU A 14 -12.83 -12.67 -9.33
C GLU A 14 -12.00 -13.94 -9.38
N ILE A 15 -11.11 -14.10 -8.42
CA ILE A 15 -10.25 -15.28 -8.29
C ILE A 15 -10.48 -15.87 -6.90
N GLU A 16 -10.37 -17.19 -6.81
CA GLU A 16 -10.34 -17.88 -5.52
C GLU A 16 -9.00 -17.66 -4.83
N ALA A 17 -8.95 -17.73 -3.50
CA ALA A 17 -7.72 -17.47 -2.76
C ALA A 17 -6.58 -18.44 -3.09
N GLY A 18 -6.92 -19.68 -3.46
CA GLY A 18 -5.96 -20.69 -3.91
C GLY A 18 -5.26 -20.34 -5.22
N ASP A 19 -5.86 -19.49 -6.05
CA ASP A 19 -5.41 -19.20 -7.41
C ASP A 19 -4.50 -17.96 -7.47
N LEU A 20 -4.25 -17.28 -6.33
CA LEU A 20 -3.47 -16.05 -6.30
C LEU A 20 -2.05 -16.25 -6.86
N ALA A 21 -1.38 -17.33 -6.48
CA ALA A 21 -0.01 -17.61 -6.91
C ALA A 21 0.06 -17.79 -8.44
N GLU A 22 -0.85 -18.60 -9.01
CA GLU A 22 -0.92 -18.83 -10.44
C GLU A 22 -1.35 -17.57 -11.21
N THR A 23 -2.29 -16.80 -10.67
CA THR A 23 -2.72 -15.52 -11.23
C THR A 23 -1.55 -14.53 -11.34
N VAL A 24 -0.72 -14.43 -10.30
CA VAL A 24 0.47 -13.57 -10.32
C VAL A 24 1.53 -14.10 -11.29
N ALA A 25 1.71 -15.42 -11.39
CA ALA A 25 2.61 -16.02 -12.36
C ALA A 25 2.19 -15.73 -13.82
N ASN A 26 0.88 -15.67 -14.08
CA ASN A 26 0.33 -15.35 -15.40
C ASN A 26 0.67 -13.94 -15.88
N ILE A 27 0.92 -12.99 -14.97
CA ILE A 27 1.39 -11.63 -15.32
C ILE A 27 2.68 -11.72 -16.14
N ARG A 28 3.64 -12.54 -15.69
CA ARG A 28 4.91 -12.77 -16.40
C ARG A 28 4.66 -13.56 -17.69
N ARG A 29 3.88 -14.64 -17.62
CA ARG A 29 3.61 -15.54 -18.75
C ARG A 29 3.02 -14.81 -19.96
N TYR A 30 2.09 -13.89 -19.73
CA TYR A 30 1.40 -13.16 -20.79
C TYR A 30 1.94 -11.75 -20.99
N GLN A 31 3.07 -11.40 -20.36
CA GLN A 31 3.68 -10.07 -20.45
C GLN A 31 2.68 -8.94 -20.18
N MET A 32 1.82 -9.14 -19.17
CA MET A 32 0.84 -8.13 -18.75
C MET A 32 1.58 -6.91 -18.19
N PHE A 33 1.01 -5.71 -18.35
CA PHE A 33 1.57 -4.48 -17.74
C PHE A 33 1.65 -4.55 -16.21
N GLY A 34 0.71 -5.27 -15.59
CA GLY A 34 0.56 -5.32 -14.15
C GLY A 34 -0.88 -5.61 -13.75
N ILE A 35 -1.16 -5.52 -12.46
CA ILE A 35 -2.50 -5.69 -11.89
C ILE A 35 -2.73 -4.76 -10.71
N ASN A 36 -4.00 -4.49 -10.41
CA ASN A 36 -4.39 -3.98 -9.12
C ASN A 36 -4.97 -5.11 -8.27
N LEU A 37 -4.84 -4.96 -6.94
CA LEU A 37 -5.29 -5.93 -5.97
C LEU A 37 -6.17 -5.26 -4.92
N SER A 38 -7.23 -5.96 -4.54
CA SER A 38 -8.14 -5.57 -3.47
C SER A 38 -8.17 -6.63 -2.37
N MET A 39 -9.04 -6.46 -1.38
CA MET A 39 -9.25 -7.46 -0.33
C MET A 39 -9.65 -8.81 -0.94
N PRO A 40 -9.16 -9.95 -0.41
CA PRO A 40 -8.22 -10.10 0.72
C PRO A 40 -6.73 -10.16 0.31
N TYR A 41 -6.39 -9.85 -0.95
CA TYR A 41 -5.11 -10.21 -1.56
C TYR A 41 -3.95 -9.23 -1.32
N LYS A 42 -4.22 -8.02 -0.80
CA LYS A 42 -3.18 -6.98 -0.66
C LYS A 42 -1.96 -7.41 0.17
N GLU A 43 -2.16 -8.24 1.20
CA GLU A 43 -1.05 -8.75 2.02
C GLU A 43 -0.52 -10.09 1.47
N GLN A 44 -1.42 -10.93 0.95
CA GLN A 44 -1.11 -12.30 0.51
C GLN A 44 -0.28 -12.36 -0.78
N VAL A 45 -0.27 -11.29 -1.58
CA VAL A 45 0.48 -11.26 -2.84
C VAL A 45 1.99 -11.13 -2.62
N ILE A 46 2.42 -10.56 -1.49
CA ILE A 46 3.81 -10.14 -1.27
C ILE A 46 4.84 -11.25 -1.54
N PRO A 47 4.62 -12.51 -1.10
CA PRO A 47 5.57 -13.59 -1.36
C PRO A 47 5.78 -13.95 -2.84
N TYR A 48 4.93 -13.47 -3.75
CA TYR A 48 4.98 -13.77 -5.18
C TYR A 48 5.62 -12.64 -6.02
N LEU A 49 6.04 -11.56 -5.36
CA LEU A 49 6.66 -10.38 -5.98
C LEU A 49 8.18 -10.40 -5.80
N ASP A 50 8.90 -9.78 -6.73
CA ASP A 50 10.36 -9.74 -6.70
C ASP A 50 10.85 -8.56 -5.86
N GLU A 51 10.16 -7.43 -5.95
CA GLU A 51 10.52 -6.19 -5.25
C GLU A 51 9.29 -5.50 -4.65
N LEU A 52 9.54 -4.69 -3.63
CA LEU A 52 8.54 -3.81 -3.03
C LEU A 52 9.09 -2.39 -2.96
N SER A 53 8.25 -1.43 -3.32
CA SER A 53 8.45 -0.03 -2.94
C SER A 53 8.54 0.14 -1.43
N ASP A 54 9.20 1.22 -0.99
CA ASP A 54 9.39 1.51 0.43
C ASP A 54 8.06 1.61 1.17
N GLU A 55 7.08 2.31 0.58
CA GLU A 55 5.74 2.42 1.15
C GLU A 55 5.05 1.06 1.27
N ALA A 56 5.10 0.21 0.23
CA ALA A 56 4.46 -1.10 0.26
C ALA A 56 5.10 -2.01 1.32
N ARG A 57 6.43 -1.96 1.46
CA ARG A 57 7.18 -2.72 2.47
C ARG A 57 6.83 -2.30 3.90
N LEU A 58 6.74 -0.99 4.15
CA LEU A 58 6.41 -0.44 5.47
C LEU A 58 4.93 -0.68 5.84
N ILE A 59 4.02 -0.55 4.87
CA ILE A 59 2.59 -0.84 5.08
C ILE A 59 2.35 -2.34 5.28
N GLY A 60 3.14 -3.18 4.60
CA GLY A 60 2.93 -4.62 4.55
C GLY A 60 1.76 -5.02 3.65
N ALA A 61 1.42 -4.18 2.66
CA ALA A 61 0.32 -4.42 1.74
C ALA A 61 0.57 -3.77 0.36
N VAL A 62 0.22 -4.48 -0.70
CA VAL A 62 0.35 -4.08 -2.11
C VAL A 62 -1.04 -3.97 -2.74
N ASN A 63 -1.34 -2.83 -3.37
CA ASN A 63 -2.59 -2.65 -4.13
C ASN A 63 -2.34 -2.56 -5.65
N THR A 64 -1.08 -2.46 -6.06
CA THR A 64 -0.66 -2.25 -7.46
C THR A 64 0.62 -3.04 -7.70
N VAL A 65 0.63 -3.91 -8.69
CA VAL A 65 1.82 -4.64 -9.16
C VAL A 65 2.13 -4.15 -10.56
N VAL A 66 3.39 -3.78 -10.79
CA VAL A 66 3.89 -3.42 -12.12
C VAL A 66 4.86 -4.49 -12.57
N ASN A 67 4.73 -4.93 -13.82
CA ASN A 67 5.67 -5.84 -14.45
C ASN A 67 6.70 -5.01 -15.26
N GLN A 68 7.96 -5.06 -14.85
CA GLN A 68 9.09 -4.46 -15.56
C GLN A 68 9.96 -5.58 -16.13
N ASP A 69 9.71 -5.93 -17.40
CA ASP A 69 10.47 -6.94 -18.15
C ASP A 69 10.60 -8.31 -17.42
N GLY A 70 9.55 -8.71 -16.71
CA GLY A 70 9.49 -9.97 -15.94
C GLY A 70 9.70 -9.80 -14.43
N THR A 71 10.22 -8.64 -14.00
CA THR A 71 10.35 -8.27 -12.59
C THR A 71 9.04 -7.67 -12.10
N LEU A 72 8.39 -8.33 -11.13
CA LEU A 72 7.15 -7.87 -10.52
C LEU A 72 7.44 -7.00 -9.30
N ILE A 73 7.09 -5.72 -9.39
CA ILE A 73 7.31 -4.74 -8.34
C ILE A 73 5.98 -4.35 -7.70
N GLY A 74 5.90 -4.48 -6.38
CA GLY A 74 4.73 -4.15 -5.57
C GLY A 74 4.73 -2.71 -5.06
N TYR A 75 3.59 -2.04 -5.24
CA TYR A 75 3.32 -0.68 -4.79
C TYR A 75 2.03 -0.59 -3.97
N ASN A 76 1.98 0.42 -3.11
CA ASN A 76 0.75 0.83 -2.45
C ASN A 76 0.45 2.29 -2.76
N THR A 77 -0.56 2.53 -3.58
CA THR A 77 -0.91 3.87 -4.07
C THR A 77 -1.94 4.58 -3.20
N ASP A 78 -2.52 3.93 -2.18
CA ASP A 78 -3.62 4.49 -1.38
C ASP A 78 -3.15 5.74 -0.61
N GLY A 79 -1.99 5.68 0.05
CA GLY A 79 -1.43 6.79 0.83
C GLY A 79 -1.01 7.98 -0.05
N LYS A 80 -0.23 7.70 -1.09
CA LYS A 80 0.18 8.71 -2.08
C LYS A 80 -1.02 9.34 -2.78
N GLY A 81 -2.04 8.55 -3.10
CA GLY A 81 -3.30 9.01 -3.69
C GLY A 81 -4.05 9.97 -2.77
N PHE A 82 -4.10 9.68 -1.46
CA PHE A 82 -4.72 10.57 -0.47
C PHE A 82 -4.07 11.95 -0.46
N PHE A 83 -2.75 12.05 -0.29
CA PHE A 83 -2.06 13.35 -0.25
C PHE A 83 -2.11 14.08 -1.59
N LYS A 84 -2.04 13.36 -2.72
CA LYS A 84 -2.25 13.96 -4.04
C LYS A 84 -3.65 14.56 -4.23
N SER A 85 -4.66 14.08 -3.52
CA SER A 85 -6.01 14.65 -3.58
C SER A 85 -6.14 15.97 -2.81
N LEU A 86 -5.10 16.37 -2.08
CA LEU A 86 -5.00 17.63 -1.32
C LEU A 86 -3.96 18.58 -1.96
N PRO A 87 -4.21 19.15 -3.15
CA PRO A 87 -3.19 19.78 -3.99
C PRO A 87 -2.50 21.01 -3.38
N SER A 88 -3.15 21.68 -2.42
CA SER A 88 -2.61 22.87 -1.74
C SER A 88 -2.11 22.58 -0.32
N PHE A 89 -1.99 21.30 0.05
CA PHE A 89 -1.57 20.88 1.38
C PHE A 89 -0.30 20.05 1.30
N THR A 90 0.67 20.36 2.17
CA THR A 90 1.84 19.53 2.40
C THR A 90 1.81 19.06 3.85
N ILE A 91 2.17 17.80 4.11
CA ILE A 91 2.19 17.27 5.48
C ILE A 91 3.53 17.54 6.19
N SER A 92 4.57 17.85 5.43
CA SER A 92 5.92 18.14 5.94
C SER A 92 5.89 19.18 7.07
N ASP A 93 6.58 18.85 8.16
CA ASP A 93 6.67 19.62 9.41
C ASP A 93 5.34 19.82 10.17
N LYS A 94 4.24 19.22 9.73
CA LYS A 94 2.92 19.33 10.38
C LYS A 94 2.63 18.16 11.31
N LYS A 95 1.61 18.33 12.15
CA LYS A 95 1.07 17.28 13.02
C LYS A 95 -0.18 16.66 12.41
N MET A 96 -0.30 15.35 12.52
CA MET A 96 -1.44 14.60 12.01
C MET A 96 -2.13 13.82 13.14
N THR A 97 -3.46 13.91 13.19
CA THR A 97 -4.28 12.97 13.96
C THR A 97 -5.01 12.07 12.97
N ILE A 98 -4.90 10.76 13.14
CA ILE A 98 -5.56 9.77 12.29
C ILE A 98 -6.49 8.89 13.11
N LEU A 99 -7.70 8.69 12.58
CA LEU A 99 -8.71 7.83 13.20
C LEU A 99 -8.71 6.47 12.49
N GLY A 100 -8.43 5.41 13.24
CA GLY A 100 -8.36 4.04 12.76
C GLY A 100 -6.96 3.54 12.43
N ALA A 101 -6.86 2.22 12.28
CA ALA A 101 -5.63 1.49 11.94
C ALA A 101 -5.88 0.39 10.89
N GLY A 102 -6.87 0.60 10.01
CA GLY A 102 -7.14 -0.26 8.86
C GLY A 102 -6.19 0.01 7.70
N GLY A 103 -6.35 -0.70 6.58
CA GLY A 103 -5.46 -0.58 5.41
C GLY A 103 -5.29 0.86 4.89
N ALA A 104 -6.39 1.62 4.79
CA ALA A 104 -6.34 3.02 4.39
C ALA A 104 -5.57 3.88 5.40
N SER A 105 -5.87 3.76 6.69
CA SER A 105 -5.18 4.51 7.75
C SER A 105 -3.68 4.18 7.79
N LYS A 106 -3.31 2.90 7.68
CA LYS A 106 -1.92 2.45 7.59
C LYS A 106 -1.19 3.08 6.40
N SER A 107 -1.85 3.11 5.24
CA SER A 107 -1.26 3.66 4.01
C SER A 107 -1.06 5.18 4.10
N ILE A 108 -2.02 5.92 4.65
CA ILE A 108 -1.89 7.37 4.91
C ILE A 108 -0.80 7.64 5.95
N LEU A 109 -0.78 6.87 7.04
CA LEU A 109 0.20 7.00 8.11
C LEU A 109 1.62 6.82 7.57
N VAL A 110 1.89 5.74 6.82
CA VAL A 110 3.21 5.50 6.24
C VAL A 110 3.58 6.60 5.25
N GLN A 111 2.67 6.99 4.36
CA GLN A 111 2.97 8.07 3.41
C GLN A 111 3.27 9.39 4.13
N ALA A 112 2.56 9.70 5.22
CA ALA A 112 2.83 10.90 6.01
C ALA A 112 4.25 10.90 6.60
N ILE A 113 4.72 9.75 7.09
CA ILE A 113 6.10 9.58 7.59
C ILE A 113 7.10 9.82 6.46
N LEU A 114 6.88 9.20 5.30
CA LEU A 114 7.76 9.36 4.12
C LEU A 114 7.77 10.81 3.60
N ASP A 115 6.66 11.54 3.74
CA ASP A 115 6.52 12.93 3.32
C ASP A 115 6.97 13.95 4.40
N GLY A 116 7.54 13.48 5.52
CA GLY A 116 8.19 14.32 6.53
C GLY A 116 7.27 14.99 7.54
N VAL A 117 6.15 14.35 7.90
CA VAL A 117 5.30 14.78 9.03
C VAL A 117 6.11 14.91 10.33
N SER A 118 5.78 15.86 11.21
CA SER A 118 6.52 16.08 12.47
C SER A 118 5.98 15.30 13.67
N GLN A 119 4.69 14.98 13.69
CA GLN A 119 4.06 14.18 14.75
C GLN A 119 2.82 13.45 14.22
N ILE A 120 2.59 12.23 14.68
CA ILE A 120 1.36 11.48 14.41
C ILE A 120 0.73 10.99 15.71
N SER A 121 -0.56 11.22 15.87
CA SER A 121 -1.41 10.59 16.88
C SER A 121 -2.47 9.71 16.23
N VAL A 122 -2.51 8.44 16.60
CA VAL A 122 -3.44 7.42 16.09
C VAL A 122 -4.49 7.15 17.14
N PHE A 123 -5.77 7.27 16.79
CA PHE A 123 -6.87 6.92 17.67
C PHE A 123 -7.59 5.69 17.13
N VAL A 124 -7.72 4.66 17.94
CA VAL A 124 -8.50 3.46 17.62
C VAL A 124 -9.50 3.14 18.73
N ARG A 125 -10.50 2.32 18.41
CA ARG A 125 -11.38 1.74 19.43
C ARG A 125 -10.55 0.85 20.36
N SER A 126 -10.91 0.76 21.64
CA SER A 126 -10.21 -0.09 22.62
C SER A 126 -10.05 -1.53 22.14
N THR A 127 -11.06 -2.09 21.47
CA THR A 127 -11.05 -3.44 20.87
C THR A 127 -10.05 -3.62 19.72
N SER A 128 -9.45 -2.54 19.22
CA SER A 128 -8.47 -2.55 18.15
C SER A 128 -7.06 -2.22 18.63
N MET A 129 -6.86 -1.92 19.91
CA MET A 129 -5.55 -1.57 20.46
C MET A 129 -4.55 -2.73 20.33
N GLU A 130 -4.94 -3.93 20.76
CA GLU A 130 -4.06 -5.12 20.76
C GLU A 130 -3.53 -5.48 19.37
N LYS A 131 -4.35 -5.31 18.32
CA LYS A 131 -3.92 -5.56 16.93
C LYS A 131 -3.15 -4.39 16.30
N THR A 132 -3.30 -3.17 16.82
CA THR A 132 -2.66 -1.98 16.26
C THR A 132 -1.25 -1.81 16.79
N ARG A 133 -1.03 -2.11 18.07
CA ARG A 133 0.25 -1.93 18.75
C ARG A 133 1.42 -2.63 18.05
N PRO A 134 1.35 -3.94 17.69
CA PRO A 134 2.47 -4.62 17.05
C PRO A 134 2.85 -4.04 15.69
N TYR A 135 1.85 -3.57 14.92
CA TYR A 135 2.10 -2.91 13.64
C TYR A 135 2.85 -1.59 13.84
N LEU A 136 2.41 -0.76 14.79
CA LEU A 136 3.08 0.50 15.08
C LEU A 136 4.49 0.27 15.63
N ASP A 137 4.68 -0.68 16.54
CA ASP A 137 6.01 -1.00 17.09
C ASP A 137 7.00 -1.36 15.98
N LYS A 138 6.61 -2.25 15.06
CA LYS A 138 7.42 -2.61 13.88
C LYS A 138 7.70 -1.40 12.99
N LEU A 139 6.70 -0.57 12.73
CA LEU A 139 6.86 0.61 11.89
C LEU A 139 7.83 1.63 12.51
N GLN A 140 7.73 1.86 13.81
CA GLN A 140 8.63 2.76 14.55
C GLN A 140 10.07 2.22 14.54
N GLU A 141 10.27 0.90 14.65
CA GLU A 141 11.60 0.28 14.53
C GLU A 141 12.19 0.46 13.13
N GLN A 142 11.38 0.28 12.08
CA GLN A 142 11.82 0.38 10.69
C GLN A 142 12.11 1.82 10.23
N THR A 143 11.44 2.81 10.83
CA THR A 143 11.52 4.21 10.38
C THR A 143 12.24 5.13 11.35
N GLY A 144 12.38 4.73 12.62
CA GLY A 144 12.82 5.60 13.71
C GLY A 144 11.80 6.69 14.11
N PHE A 145 10.64 6.75 13.45
CA PHE A 145 9.61 7.75 13.69
C PHE A 145 8.67 7.27 14.80
N LYS A 146 8.44 8.10 15.83
CA LYS A 146 7.54 7.75 16.95
C LYS A 146 6.08 8.10 16.62
N VAL A 147 5.16 7.20 16.94
CA VAL A 147 3.72 7.35 16.74
C VAL A 147 3.01 7.23 18.08
N ASP A 148 2.22 8.25 18.43
CA ASP A 148 1.38 8.21 19.63
C ASP A 148 0.12 7.38 19.34
N LEU A 149 -0.18 6.36 20.15
CA LEU A 149 -1.40 5.52 20.07
C LEU A 149 -2.25 5.68 21.33
#